data_AF-R6XZ11-F1
#
_entry.id   AF-R6XZ11-F1
#
_cell.length_a   1.000
_cell.length_b   1.000
_cell.length_c   1.000
_cell.angle_alpha   90.00
_cell.angle_beta   90.00
_cell.angle_gamma   90.00
#
_symmetry.space_group_name_H-M   'P 1'
#
loop_
_entity.id
_entity.type
_entity.pdbx_description
1 polymer ?
#
loop_
_entity_poly.entity_id
_entity_poly.type
_entity_poly.pdbx_seq_one_letter_code
_entity_poly.pdbx_strand_id
1 'polypeptide(L)'
;MRTWYNAAKPLAFGELRLKPWELDRLSVFEFNDMVDACNEIRMAKRWETAYWVANIISPHLRKPAKAGTLMRPFLKQKTKEEQARERERFYADFERQRKEAGNGK
;
A
#
# COMPACT_ATOMS: atom_id res chain seq x y z
N MET A 1 -26.45 -5.99 -9.36
CA MET A 1 -26.53 -4.76 -8.56
C MET A 1 -26.53 -5.00 -7.04
N ARG A 2 -27.40 -5.86 -6.47
CA ARG A 2 -27.41 -6.14 -5.01
C ARG A 2 -26.06 -6.60 -4.43
N THR A 3 -25.23 -7.30 -5.22
CA THR A 3 -23.92 -7.79 -4.80
C THR A 3 -22.91 -6.67 -4.55
N TRP A 4 -22.82 -5.69 -5.46
CA TRP A 4 -21.90 -4.54 -5.31
C TRP A 4 -22.32 -3.64 -4.14
N TYR A 5 -23.61 -3.30 -4.05
CA TYR A 5 -24.12 -2.44 -2.98
C TYR A 5 -23.82 -3.03 -1.60
N ASN A 6 -24.06 -4.33 -1.42
CA ASN A 6 -23.78 -5.02 -0.16
C ASN A 6 -22.28 -5.07 0.17
N ALA A 7 -21.40 -5.12 -0.83
CA ALA A 7 -19.95 -5.07 -0.65
C ALA A 7 -19.44 -3.65 -0.33
N ALA A 8 -20.05 -2.63 -0.94
CA ALA A 8 -19.70 -1.22 -0.72
C ALA A 8 -20.18 -0.70 0.64
N LYS A 9 -21.34 -1.17 1.11
CA LYS A 9 -22.03 -0.68 2.31
C LYS A 9 -21.15 -0.55 3.57
N PRO A 10 -20.31 -1.53 3.95
CA PRO A 10 -19.48 -1.41 5.15
C PRO A 10 -18.43 -0.29 5.03
N LEU A 11 -17.78 -0.19 3.85
CA LEU A 11 -16.76 0.84 3.60
C LEU A 11 -17.40 2.23 3.45
N ALA A 12 -18.52 2.31 2.74
CA ALA A 12 -19.26 3.54 2.51
C ALA A 12 -19.73 4.17 3.83
N PHE A 13 -20.39 3.39 4.68
CA PHE A 13 -21.03 3.93 5.89
C PHE A 13 -20.12 3.93 7.11
N GLY A 14 -19.19 2.97 7.20
CA GLY A 14 -18.24 2.90 8.31
C GLY A 14 -17.10 3.89 8.12
N GLU A 15 -16.32 3.67 7.07
CA GLU A 15 -15.02 4.33 6.91
C GLU A 15 -15.14 5.68 6.19
N LEU A 16 -15.91 5.73 5.11
CA LEU A 16 -16.17 6.96 4.35
C LEU A 16 -17.28 7.82 4.96
N ARG A 17 -18.06 7.25 5.90
CA ARG A 17 -19.18 7.91 6.60
C ARG A 17 -20.21 8.57 5.67
N LEU A 18 -20.38 8.01 4.48
CA LEU A 18 -21.40 8.43 3.52
C LEU A 18 -22.79 8.10 4.06
N LYS A 19 -23.76 8.91 3.67
CA LYS A 19 -25.18 8.62 3.90
C LYS A 19 -25.71 7.72 2.79
N PRO A 20 -26.80 6.96 3.01
CA PRO A 20 -27.32 6.04 2.00
C PRO A 20 -27.61 6.69 0.64
N TRP A 21 -28.21 7.88 0.63
CA TRP A 21 -28.50 8.62 -0.59
C TRP A 21 -27.27 9.24 -1.26
N GLU A 22 -26.17 9.42 -0.53
CA GLU A 22 -24.89 9.88 -1.11
C GLU A 22 -24.25 8.72 -1.86
N LEU A 23 -24.29 7.50 -1.29
CA LEU A 23 -23.83 6.28 -1.96
C LEU A 23 -24.65 5.98 -3.22
N ASP A 24 -25.97 6.15 -3.18
CA ASP A 24 -26.85 5.88 -4.33
C ASP A 24 -26.60 6.83 -5.52
N ARG A 25 -26.01 8.00 -5.26
CA ARG A 25 -25.67 9.01 -6.29
C ARG A 25 -24.27 8.85 -6.86
N LEU A 26 -23.40 8.14 -6.17
CA LEU A 26 -22.02 7.90 -6.60
C LEU A 26 -21.97 6.84 -7.69
N SER A 27 -21.16 7.09 -8.72
CA SER A 27 -20.76 6.02 -9.63
C SER A 27 -19.83 5.03 -8.92
N VAL A 28 -19.73 3.82 -9.46
CA VAL A 28 -18.83 2.78 -8.94
C VAL A 28 -17.37 3.25 -8.97
N PHE A 29 -16.99 4.04 -9.98
CA PHE A 29 -15.63 4.55 -10.14
C PHE A 29 -15.32 5.62 -9.10
N GLU A 30 -16.19 6.61 -8.92
CA GLU A 30 -16.01 7.64 -7.89
C GLU A 30 -15.96 7.03 -6.49
N PHE A 31 -16.78 6.01 -6.22
CA PHE A 31 -16.70 5.27 -4.96
C PHE A 31 -15.34 4.59 -4.78
N ASN A 32 -14.79 3.96 -5.82
CA ASN A 32 -13.48 3.34 -5.75
C ASN A 32 -12.37 4.37 -5.51
N ASP A 33 -12.41 5.51 -6.20
CA ASP A 33 -11.42 6.60 -6.00
C ASP A 33 -11.45 7.10 -4.55
N MET A 34 -12.64 7.23 -3.95
CA MET A 34 -12.78 7.59 -2.54
C MET A 34 -12.19 6.52 -1.60
N VAL A 35 -12.42 5.24 -1.91
CA VAL A 35 -11.85 4.13 -1.14
C VAL A 35 -10.32 4.13 -1.22
N ASP A 36 -9.76 4.37 -2.41
CA ASP A 36 -8.32 4.42 -2.62
C ASP A 36 -7.68 5.59 -1.87
N ALA A 37 -8.25 6.80 -1.98
CA ALA A 37 -7.81 7.96 -1.21
C ALA A 37 -7.89 7.71 0.31
N CYS A 38 -8.94 7.05 0.78
CA CYS A 38 -9.07 6.67 2.19
C CYS A 38 -7.95 5.69 2.61
N ASN A 39 -7.63 4.70 1.78
CA ASN A 39 -6.56 3.75 2.04
C ASN A 39 -5.18 4.41 2.07
N GLU A 40 -4.91 5.37 1.19
CA GLU A 40 -3.67 6.14 1.19
C GLU A 40 -3.51 6.95 2.48
N ILE A 41 -4.56 7.66 2.91
CA ILE A 41 -4.55 8.41 4.18
C ILE A 41 -4.35 7.47 5.37
N ARG A 42 -4.99 6.31 5.37
CA ARG A 42 -4.80 5.29 6.43
C ARG A 42 -3.38 4.77 6.47
N MET A 43 -2.77 4.52 5.30
CA MET A 43 -1.38 4.10 5.21
C MET A 43 -0.43 5.18 5.73
N ALA A 44 -0.63 6.44 5.34
CA ALA A 44 0.19 7.56 5.82
C ALA A 44 0.17 7.66 7.35
N LYS A 45 -1.02 7.61 7.96
CA LYS A 45 -1.18 7.62 9.43
C LYS A 45 -0.49 6.44 10.11
N ARG A 46 -0.58 5.23 9.51
CA ARG A 46 0.10 4.04 10.06
C ARG A 46 1.62 4.19 9.99
N TRP A 47 2.15 4.73 8.89
CA TRP A 47 3.58 5.00 8.75
C TRP A 47 4.07 6.03 9.76
N GLU A 48 3.34 7.12 9.94
CA GLU A 48 3.63 8.12 10.96
C GLU A 48 3.62 7.51 12.38
N THR A 49 2.58 6.73 12.70
CA THR A 49 2.48 6.03 13.98
C THR A 49 3.65 5.07 14.18
N ALA A 50 3.99 4.28 13.16
CA ALA A 50 5.11 3.34 13.21
C ALA A 50 6.44 4.05 13.40
N TYR A 51 6.63 5.23 12.82
CA TYR A 51 7.81 6.06 13.03
C TYR A 51 7.93 6.50 14.50
N TRP A 52 6.87 7.08 15.05
CA TRP A 52 6.88 7.53 16.45
C TRP A 52 7.05 6.37 17.43
N VAL A 53 6.30 5.27 17.23
CA VAL A 53 6.42 4.08 18.08
C VAL A 53 7.82 3.49 18.01
N ALA A 54 8.41 3.38 16.81
CA ALA A 54 9.79 2.91 16.67
C ALA A 54 10.78 3.78 17.46
N ASN A 55 10.62 5.10 17.42
CA ASN A 55 11.48 6.03 18.18
C ASN A 55 11.28 5.91 19.70
N ILE A 56 10.04 5.69 20.16
CA ILE A 56 9.74 5.54 21.58
C ILE A 56 10.33 4.23 22.14
N ILE A 57 10.20 3.12 21.40
CA ILE A 57 10.64 1.80 21.90
C ILE A 57 12.13 1.53 21.68
N SER A 58 12.75 2.17 20.68
CA SER A 58 14.15 1.89 20.31
C SER A 58 15.16 2.06 21.45
N PRO A 59 15.06 3.09 22.32
CA PRO A 59 15.93 3.22 23.49
C PRO A 59 15.81 2.05 24.48
N HIS A 60 14.66 1.38 24.52
CA HIS A 60 14.40 0.25 25.43
C HIS A 60 14.80 -1.11 24.84
N LEU A 61 15.27 -1.15 23.60
CA LEU A 61 15.61 -2.39 22.89
C LEU A 61 17.11 -2.47 22.62
N ARG A 62 17.68 -3.68 22.77
CA ARG A 62 19.08 -3.96 22.40
C ARG A 62 19.38 -3.72 20.91
N LYS A 63 18.35 -3.85 20.05
CA LYS A 63 18.40 -3.52 18.63
C LYS A 63 17.28 -2.50 18.36
N PRO A 64 17.58 -1.35 17.74
CA PRO A 64 16.56 -0.34 17.49
C PRO A 64 15.49 -0.90 16.56
N ALA A 65 14.22 -0.64 16.91
CA ALA A 65 13.10 -0.99 16.07
C ALA A 65 13.06 -0.06 14.87
N LYS A 66 12.75 -0.60 13.68
CA LYS A 66 12.57 0.19 12.46
C LYS A 66 11.09 0.29 12.13
N ALA A 67 10.64 1.46 11.71
CA ALA A 67 9.26 1.67 11.27
C ALA A 67 8.84 0.66 10.17
N GLY A 68 9.73 0.35 9.23
CA GLY A 68 9.48 -0.66 8.20
C GLY A 68 9.24 -2.07 8.74
N THR A 69 9.86 -2.43 9.87
CA THR A 69 9.61 -3.73 10.55
C THR A 69 8.22 -3.75 11.17
N LEU A 70 7.79 -2.64 11.78
CA LEU A 70 6.45 -2.50 12.36
C LEU A 70 5.35 -2.46 11.29
N MET A 71 5.66 -1.91 10.11
CA MET A 71 4.70 -1.80 9.00
C MET A 71 4.51 -3.09 8.20
N ARG A 72 5.43 -4.06 8.28
CA ARG A 72 5.38 -5.32 7.52
C ARG A 72 4.02 -6.02 7.49
N PRO A 73 3.27 -6.14 8.61
CA PRO A 73 1.97 -6.80 8.60
C PRO A 73 0.89 -6.08 7.78
N PHE A 74 1.05 -4.76 7.58
CA PHE A 74 0.07 -3.92 6.88
C PHE A 74 0.39 -3.72 5.40
N LEU A 75 1.61 -4.05 4.97
CA LEU A 75 2.01 -3.96 3.57
C LEU A 75 1.48 -5.18 2.82
N LYS A 76 0.93 -4.95 1.62
CA LYS A 76 0.51 -6.03 0.73
C LYS A 76 1.71 -6.95 0.46
N GLN A 77 1.60 -8.21 0.85
CA GLN A 77 2.63 -9.18 0.53
C GLN A 77 2.61 -9.43 -0.98
N LYS A 78 3.73 -9.14 -1.65
CA LYS A 78 3.87 -9.43 -3.08
C LYS A 78 3.69 -10.92 -3.32
N THR A 79 2.89 -11.28 -4.30
CA THR A 79 2.75 -12.69 -4.70
C THR A 79 4.09 -13.20 -5.27
N LYS A 80 4.32 -14.52 -5.23
CA LYS A 80 5.55 -15.12 -5.77
C LYS A 80 5.78 -14.74 -7.24
N GLU A 81 4.70 -14.60 -8.01
CA GLU A 81 4.71 -14.22 -9.42
C GLU A 81 5.09 -12.74 -9.64
N GLU A 82 4.60 -11.83 -8.80
CA GLU A 82 5.03 -10.43 -8.82
C GLU A 82 6.53 -10.29 -8.48
N GLN A 83 7.00 -11.06 -7.49
CA GLN A 83 8.42 -11.08 -7.13
C GLN A 83 9.30 -11.63 -8.25
N ALA A 84 8.84 -12.67 -8.96
CA ALA A 84 9.56 -13.23 -10.11
C ALA A 84 9.68 -12.21 -11.25
N ARG A 85 8.57 -11.55 -11.61
CA ARG A 85 8.57 -10.51 -12.66
C ARG A 85 9.46 -9.31 -12.33
N GLU A 86 9.48 -8.87 -11.08
CA GLU A 86 10.38 -7.79 -10.67
C GLU A 86 11.85 -8.21 -10.73
N ARG A 87 12.18 -9.44 -10.36
CA ARG A 87 13.54 -9.98 -10.49
C ARG A 87 13.97 -10.05 -11.95
N GLU A 88 13.13 -10.57 -12.82
CA GLU A 88 13.40 -10.64 -14.26
C GLU A 88 13.65 -9.26 -14.86
N ARG A 89 12.81 -8.27 -14.51
CA ARG A 89 13.00 -6.87 -14.91
C ARG A 89 14.31 -6.30 -14.39
N PHE A 90 14.64 -6.54 -13.13
CA PHE A 90 15.90 -6.09 -12.53
C PHE A 90 17.12 -6.69 -13.24
N TYR A 91 17.12 -8.00 -13.52
CA TYR A 91 18.21 -8.65 -14.24
C TYR A 91 18.32 -8.16 -15.69
N ALA A 92 17.20 -7.96 -16.38
CA ALA A 92 17.19 -7.38 -17.72
C ALA A 92 17.78 -5.96 -17.75
N ASP A 93 17.40 -5.10 -16.79
CA ASP A 93 17.95 -3.76 -16.66
C ASP A 93 19.45 -3.79 -16.28
N PHE A 94 19.85 -4.69 -15.39
CA PHE A 94 21.25 -4.89 -15.00
C PHE A 94 22.12 -5.36 -16.17
N GLU A 95 21.64 -6.32 -16.97
CA GLU A 95 22.33 -6.78 -18.17
C GLU A 95 22.44 -5.69 -19.24
N ARG A 96 21.39 -4.87 -19.41
CA ARG A 96 21.41 -3.72 -20.30
C ARG A 96 22.52 -2.74 -19.89
N GLN A 97 22.56 -2.35 -18.62
CA GLN A 97 23.60 -1.45 -18.09
C GLN A 97 25.00 -2.04 -18.23
N ARG A 98 25.16 -3.36 -18.03
CA ARG A 98 26.46 -4.03 -18.21
C ARG A 98 26.94 -4.03 -19.65
N LYS A 99 26.04 -4.23 -20.62
CA LYS A 99 26.37 -4.18 -22.06
C LYS A 99 26.73 -2.76 -22.50
N GLU A 100 26.01 -1.75 -22.01
CA GLU A 100 26.30 -0.34 -22.26
C GLU A 100 27.65 0.09 -21.68
N ALA A 101 27.99 -0.34 -20.47
CA ALA A 101 29.29 -0.08 -19.85
C ALA A 101 30.45 -0.86 -20.49
N GLY A 102 30.16 -2.02 -21.10
CA GLY A 102 31.13 -2.86 -21.80
C GLY A 102 31.45 -2.39 -23.22
N ASN A 103 30.51 -1.73 -23.91
CA ASN A 103 30.68 -1.18 -25.26
C ASN A 103 31.34 0.22 -25.29
N GLY A 104 31.70 0.78 -24.13
CA GLY A 104 32.37 2.08 -24.00
C GLY A 104 33.90 2.01 -23.97
N LYS A 105 34.53 0.95 -24.49
CA LYS A 105 35.99 0.82 -24.64
C LYS A 105 36.38 0.68 -26.10
#